data_AF-A0A536DDX4-F1
#
_entry.id   AF-A0A536DDX4-F1
#
_cell.length_a   1.000
_cell.length_b   1.000
_cell.length_c   1.000
_cell.angle_alpha   90.00
_cell.angle_beta   90.00
_cell.angle_gamma   90.00
#
_symmetry.space_group_name_H-M   'P 1'
#
loop_
_entity.id
_entity.type
_entity.pdbx_description
1 polymer ?
#
loop_
_entity_poly.entity_id
_entity_poly.type
_entity_poly.pdbx_seq_one_letter_code
_entity_poly.pdbx_strand_id
1 'polypeptide(L)'
;MSATATALSGGSTAQAEELLEAEGPSNESLGIILFIVSEAVMFGAFFAQYFYNRILSDAWPTRAGLPPGFERVPAFPLPVVLTLVLVASGFTAHWAQDAIRRDDRDAFQGWLIVTVLLGLGFLSGQAYEYTNLIVNEGFNITSGIYGTVFFSLTGLHGLHVTVGVLVLIGILVRAFLGHFSSRSHFGVEGTVLYWHFVDAVWIALYVTLYAL
;
A
#
# COMPACT_ATOMS: atom_id res chain seq x y z
N MET A 1 55.76 23.72 26.00
CA MET A 1 54.29 23.59 26.03
C MET A 1 53.79 23.38 24.60
N SER A 2 53.78 22.15 24.08
CA SER A 2 53.08 21.80 22.83
C SER A 2 53.10 20.27 22.63
N ALA A 3 52.26 19.55 23.38
CA ALA A 3 52.07 18.11 23.15
C ALA A 3 50.73 17.56 23.66
N THR A 4 49.73 18.41 23.94
CA THR A 4 48.52 17.98 24.67
C THR A 4 47.22 18.52 24.06
N ALA A 5 47.14 18.62 22.73
CA ALA A 5 45.92 19.04 22.02
C ALA A 5 45.47 18.08 20.90
N THR A 6 46.30 17.13 20.47
CA THR A 6 46.00 16.29 19.29
C THR A 6 45.22 15.01 19.62
N ALA A 7 45.11 14.61 20.88
CA ALA A 7 44.58 13.29 21.27
C ALA A 7 43.05 13.21 21.46
N LEU A 8 42.32 14.34 21.51
CA LEU A 8 40.89 14.35 21.84
C LEU A 8 39.94 14.49 20.63
N SER A 9 40.47 14.72 19.43
CA SER A 9 39.64 14.91 18.22
C SER A 9 39.38 13.62 17.44
N GLY A 10 40.26 12.61 17.52
CA GLY A 10 40.16 11.42 16.67
C GLY A 10 39.24 10.31 17.19
N GLY A 11 39.07 10.20 18.52
CA GLY A 11 38.22 9.16 19.12
C GLY A 11 36.72 9.49 19.07
N SER A 12 36.36 10.78 19.12
CA SER A 12 34.97 11.23 19.14
C SER A 12 34.24 11.04 17.81
N THR A 13 34.94 11.17 16.69
CA THR A 13 34.34 11.01 15.36
C THR A 13 34.16 9.55 14.99
N ALA A 14 35.13 8.69 15.32
CA ALA A 14 35.03 7.25 15.10
C ALA A 14 33.94 6.60 16.00
N GLN A 15 33.81 7.02 17.27
CA GLN A 15 32.70 6.59 18.12
C GLN A 15 31.35 7.14 17.65
N ALA A 16 31.30 8.37 17.13
CA ALA A 16 30.08 8.92 16.58
C ALA A 16 29.67 8.21 15.28
N GLU A 17 30.63 7.83 14.42
CA GLU A 17 30.39 6.97 13.25
C GLU A 17 29.94 5.57 13.66
N GLU A 18 30.59 4.95 14.65
CA GLU A 18 30.21 3.60 15.14
C GLU A 18 28.83 3.60 15.82
N LEU A 19 28.47 4.67 16.53
CA LEU A 19 27.12 4.87 17.10
C LEU A 19 26.09 5.17 16.01
N LEU A 20 26.43 5.91 14.96
CA LEU A 20 25.55 6.16 13.81
C LEU A 20 25.37 4.90 12.94
N GLU A 21 26.40 4.08 12.78
CA GLU A 21 26.33 2.78 12.12
C GLU A 21 25.55 1.77 12.97
N ALA A 22 25.61 1.87 14.31
CA ALA A 22 24.83 1.06 15.23
C ALA A 22 23.37 1.53 15.37
N GLU A 23 23.07 2.81 15.18
CA GLU A 23 21.71 3.40 15.17
C GLU A 23 21.09 3.46 13.76
N GLY A 24 21.84 3.05 12.73
CA GLY A 24 21.33 2.99 11.36
C GLY A 24 20.21 1.95 11.21
N PRO A 25 19.17 2.23 10.39
CA PRO A 25 18.17 1.23 10.06
C PRO A 25 18.84 -0.03 9.48
N SER A 26 18.39 -1.21 9.91
CA SER A 26 18.95 -2.47 9.44
C SER A 26 18.88 -2.58 7.91
N ASN A 27 19.79 -3.34 7.29
CA ASN A 27 19.81 -3.50 5.83
C ASN A 27 18.47 -4.00 5.28
N GLU A 28 17.77 -4.84 6.03
CA GLU A 28 16.44 -5.32 5.67
C GLU A 28 15.38 -4.20 5.74
N SER A 29 15.46 -3.34 6.76
CA SER A 29 14.59 -2.17 6.94
C SER A 29 14.83 -1.14 5.83
N LEU A 30 16.08 -0.88 5.49
CA LEU A 30 16.45 -0.02 4.36
C LEU A 30 15.93 -0.59 3.04
N GLY A 31 16.03 -1.90 2.84
CA GLY A 31 15.52 -2.57 1.65
C GLY A 31 14.01 -2.35 1.45
N ILE A 32 13.21 -2.57 2.50
CA ILE A 32 11.75 -2.39 2.40
C ILE A 32 11.36 -0.93 2.22
N ILE A 33 12.06 0.01 2.88
CA ILE A 33 11.78 1.45 2.74
C ILE A 33 12.09 1.92 1.32
N LEU A 34 13.26 1.56 0.78
CA LEU A 34 13.65 1.96 -0.58
C LEU A 34 12.69 1.37 -1.63
N PHE A 35 12.25 0.13 -1.44
CA PHE A 35 11.22 -0.48 -2.27
C PHE A 35 9.90 0.29 -2.21
N ILE A 36 9.41 0.63 -1.02
CA ILE A 36 8.15 1.41 -0.89
C ILE A 36 8.28 2.80 -1.52
N VAL A 37 9.44 3.44 -1.38
CA VAL A 37 9.70 4.74 -2.02
C VAL A 37 9.67 4.61 -3.55
N SER A 38 10.23 3.54 -4.13
CA SER A 38 10.14 3.34 -5.59
C SER A 38 8.71 3.13 -6.04
N GLU A 39 7.91 2.35 -5.31
CA GLU A 39 6.49 2.15 -5.63
C GLU A 39 5.70 3.46 -5.49
N ALA A 40 6.00 4.28 -4.47
CA ALA A 40 5.37 5.58 -4.27
C ALA A 40 5.66 6.54 -5.44
N VAL A 41 6.90 6.58 -5.93
CA VAL A 41 7.27 7.38 -7.11
C VAL A 41 6.56 6.88 -8.36
N MET A 42 6.46 5.56 -8.54
CA MET A 42 5.72 4.95 -9.65
C MET A 42 4.25 5.38 -9.61
N PHE A 43 3.54 5.20 -8.49
CA PHE A 43 2.15 5.67 -8.37
C PHE A 43 2.04 7.19 -8.57
N GLY A 44 2.99 7.96 -8.04
CA GLY A 44 3.07 9.40 -8.21
C GLY A 44 3.08 9.82 -9.70
N ALA A 45 3.79 9.09 -10.55
CA ALA A 45 3.80 9.34 -11.99
C ALA A 45 2.42 9.09 -12.64
N PHE A 46 1.71 8.02 -12.24
CA PHE A 46 0.37 7.75 -12.76
C PHE A 46 -0.67 8.77 -12.25
N PHE A 47 -0.58 9.22 -11.00
CA PHE A 47 -1.40 10.31 -10.49
C PHE A 47 -1.11 11.63 -11.22
N ALA A 48 0.16 11.93 -11.49
CA ALA A 48 0.55 13.11 -12.27
C ALA A 48 -0.08 13.04 -13.68
N GLN A 49 -0.07 11.88 -14.33
CA GLN A 49 -0.74 11.67 -15.61
C GLN A 49 -2.26 11.90 -15.50
N TYR A 50 -2.93 11.42 -14.45
CA TYR A 50 -4.35 11.70 -14.21
C TYR A 50 -4.63 13.21 -14.13
N PHE A 51 -3.89 13.92 -13.27
CA PHE A 51 -4.11 15.35 -13.07
C PHE A 51 -3.75 16.17 -14.31
N TYR A 52 -2.70 15.79 -15.05
CA TYR A 52 -2.35 16.40 -16.32
C TYR A 52 -3.51 16.36 -17.32
N ASN A 53 -4.12 15.17 -17.51
CA ASN A 53 -5.26 15.02 -18.40
C ASN A 53 -6.50 15.77 -17.90
N ARG A 54 -6.76 15.74 -16.59
CA ARG A 54 -7.90 16.44 -15.98
C ARG A 54 -7.84 17.95 -16.13
N ILE A 55 -6.66 18.56 -15.95
CA ILE A 55 -6.48 20.02 -16.01
C ILE A 55 -6.56 20.54 -17.45
N LEU A 56 -6.07 19.76 -18.42
CA LEU A 56 -6.03 20.17 -19.82
C LEU A 56 -7.31 19.84 -20.60
N SER A 57 -8.22 19.06 -20.02
CA SER A 57 -9.50 18.74 -20.65
C SER A 57 -10.55 19.81 -20.33
N ASP A 58 -11.30 20.27 -21.34
CA ASP A 58 -12.40 21.24 -21.15
C ASP A 58 -13.51 20.72 -20.21
N ALA A 59 -13.68 19.40 -20.16
CA ALA A 59 -14.54 18.70 -19.20
C ALA A 59 -13.91 17.36 -18.81
N TRP A 60 -14.02 17.00 -17.53
CA TRP A 60 -13.53 15.74 -16.98
C TRP A 60 -14.65 15.01 -16.23
N PRO A 61 -14.93 13.73 -16.56
CA PRO A 61 -14.33 12.91 -17.61
C PRO A 61 -14.58 13.41 -19.04
N THR A 62 -13.66 13.14 -19.96
CA THR A 62 -13.87 13.43 -21.39
C THR A 62 -14.92 12.49 -21.96
N ARG A 63 -15.93 13.02 -22.67
CA ARG A 63 -17.00 12.20 -23.27
C ARG A 63 -16.55 11.33 -24.45
N ALA A 64 -15.41 11.65 -25.06
CA ALA A 64 -14.88 10.89 -26.18
C ALA A 64 -14.48 9.47 -25.75
N GLY A 65 -15.14 8.46 -26.32
CA GLY A 65 -14.89 7.05 -26.03
C GLY A 65 -15.71 6.48 -24.86
N LEU A 66 -16.48 7.30 -24.14
CA LEU A 66 -17.38 6.79 -23.11
C LEU A 66 -18.63 6.13 -23.71
N PRO A 67 -19.17 5.08 -23.06
CA PRO A 67 -20.46 4.51 -23.42
C PRO A 67 -21.58 5.55 -23.37
N PRO A 68 -22.65 5.42 -24.20
CA PRO A 68 -23.78 6.34 -24.17
C PRO A 68 -24.44 6.40 -22.79
N GLY A 69 -24.57 7.62 -22.23
CA GLY A 69 -25.17 7.84 -20.92
C GLY A 69 -24.23 7.62 -19.73
N PHE A 70 -22.99 7.18 -19.96
CA PHE A 70 -21.99 7.04 -18.91
C PHE A 70 -21.29 8.38 -18.63
N GLU A 71 -21.43 8.89 -17.41
CA GLU A 71 -20.83 10.17 -17.02
C GLU A 71 -19.54 9.98 -16.22
N ARG A 72 -19.57 9.13 -15.19
CA ARG A 72 -18.44 8.80 -14.30
C ARG A 72 -18.75 7.53 -13.53
N VAL A 73 -17.70 6.90 -12.99
CA VAL A 73 -17.87 5.82 -12.01
C VAL A 73 -18.48 6.42 -10.73
N PRO A 74 -19.58 5.85 -10.20
CA PRO A 74 -20.23 6.37 -9.00
C PRO A 74 -19.35 6.12 -7.78
N ALA A 75 -19.20 7.13 -6.91
CA ALA A 75 -18.41 7.00 -5.68
C ALA A 75 -19.07 6.12 -4.61
N PHE A 76 -20.38 5.96 -4.67
CA PHE A 76 -21.20 5.27 -3.68
C PHE A 76 -22.18 4.31 -4.38
N PRO A 77 -22.52 3.15 -3.77
CA PRO A 77 -22.07 2.65 -2.46
C PRO A 77 -20.75 1.89 -2.47
N LEU A 78 -20.45 1.20 -3.57
CA LEU A 78 -19.44 0.15 -3.56
C LEU A 78 -18.02 0.67 -3.24
N PRO A 79 -17.50 1.74 -3.86
CA PRO A 79 -16.14 2.23 -3.56
C PRO A 79 -15.95 2.70 -2.12
N VAL A 80 -16.99 3.27 -1.51
CA VAL A 80 -16.97 3.63 -0.08
C VAL A 80 -16.84 2.39 0.79
N VAL A 81 -17.65 1.36 0.53
CA VAL A 81 -17.59 0.11 1.30
C VAL A 81 -16.22 -0.56 1.15
N LEU A 82 -15.67 -0.61 -0.06
CA LEU A 82 -14.32 -1.15 -0.31
C LEU A 82 -13.24 -0.37 0.44
N THR A 83 -13.33 0.96 0.43
CA THR A 83 -12.42 1.82 1.19
C THR A 83 -12.51 1.54 2.69
N LEU A 84 -13.71 1.41 3.25
CA LEU A 84 -13.90 1.09 4.66
C LEU A 84 -13.35 -0.29 5.03
N VAL A 85 -13.57 -1.29 4.18
CA VAL A 85 -13.03 -2.65 4.35
C VAL A 85 -11.51 -2.62 4.36
N LEU A 86 -10.89 -1.90 3.43
CA LEU A 86 -9.44 -1.85 3.32
C LEU A 86 -8.82 -1.09 4.49
N VAL A 87 -9.38 0.06 4.87
CA VAL A 87 -8.94 0.82 6.06
C VAL A 87 -9.09 -0.02 7.34
N ALA A 88 -10.20 -0.75 7.50
CA ALA A 88 -10.38 -1.67 8.61
C ALA A 88 -9.29 -2.77 8.61
N SER A 89 -8.90 -3.27 7.44
CA SER A 89 -7.83 -4.26 7.32
C SER A 89 -6.47 -3.73 7.77
N GLY A 90 -6.18 -2.46 7.53
CA GLY A 90 -4.98 -1.79 8.03
C GLY A 90 -4.91 -1.79 9.55
N PHE A 91 -6.03 -1.49 10.23
CA PHE A 91 -6.08 -1.55 11.70
C PHE A 91 -5.87 -2.98 12.23
N THR A 92 -6.46 -3.99 11.58
CA THR A 92 -6.26 -5.38 12.01
C THR A 92 -4.82 -5.85 11.77
N ALA A 93 -4.17 -5.39 10.70
CA ALA A 93 -2.75 -5.67 10.44
C ALA A 93 -1.85 -5.06 11.53
N HIS A 94 -2.14 -3.83 11.94
CA HIS A 94 -1.43 -3.16 13.02
C HIS A 94 -1.59 -3.90 14.36
N TRP A 95 -2.82 -4.32 14.70
CA TRP A 95 -3.05 -5.11 15.92
C TRP A 95 -2.38 -6.48 15.88
N ALA A 96 -2.26 -7.11 14.72
CA ALA A 96 -1.48 -8.34 14.56
C ALA A 96 0.00 -8.09 14.87
N GLN A 97 0.58 -7.01 14.37
CA GLN A 97 1.97 -6.63 14.65
C GLN A 97 2.20 -6.36 16.15
N ASP A 98 1.29 -5.63 16.79
CA ASP A 98 1.40 -5.34 18.23
C ASP A 98 1.20 -6.57 19.10
N ALA A 99 0.42 -7.56 18.65
CA ALA A 99 0.28 -8.83 19.34
C ALA A 99 1.59 -9.64 19.31
N ILE A 100 2.25 -9.78 18.15
CA ILE A 100 3.50 -10.53 18.07
C ILE A 100 4.66 -9.86 18.82
N ARG A 101 4.68 -8.52 18.89
CA ARG A 101 5.62 -7.76 19.72
C ARG A 101 5.48 -8.07 21.22
N ARG A 102 4.25 -8.38 21.66
CA ARG A 102 3.93 -8.82 23.03
C ARG A 102 4.04 -10.34 23.24
N ASP A 103 4.55 -11.06 22.24
CA ASP A 103 4.64 -12.53 22.21
C ASP A 103 3.27 -13.24 22.29
N ASP A 104 2.17 -12.52 22.02
CA ASP A 104 0.81 -13.06 21.97
C ASP A 104 0.53 -13.66 20.59
N ARG A 105 0.85 -14.95 20.44
CA ARG A 105 0.77 -15.67 19.17
C ARG A 105 -0.67 -15.91 18.71
N ASP A 106 -1.58 -16.16 19.65
CA ASP A 106 -2.98 -16.46 19.33
C ASP A 106 -3.68 -15.21 18.79
N ALA A 107 -3.47 -14.06 19.45
CA ALA A 107 -3.98 -12.79 18.95
C ALA A 107 -3.33 -12.39 17.61
N PHE A 108 -2.03 -12.61 17.46
CA PHE A 108 -1.33 -12.36 16.19
C PHE A 108 -1.95 -13.15 15.03
N GLN A 109 -2.13 -14.47 15.19
CA GLN A 109 -2.74 -15.32 14.17
C GLN A 109 -4.18 -14.91 13.88
N GLY A 110 -4.97 -14.63 14.93
CA GLY A 110 -6.36 -14.20 14.80
C GLY A 110 -6.52 -12.91 13.99
N TRP A 111 -5.77 -11.86 14.35
CA TRP A 111 -5.82 -10.58 13.62
C TRP A 111 -5.28 -10.68 12.19
N LEU A 112 -4.27 -11.51 11.97
CA LEU A 112 -3.72 -11.73 10.64
C LEU A 112 -4.70 -12.47 9.73
N ILE A 113 -5.47 -13.44 10.24
CA ILE A 113 -6.58 -14.07 9.49
C ILE A 113 -7.60 -13.02 9.08
N VAL A 114 -8.04 -12.17 10.02
CA VAL A 114 -9.03 -11.13 9.73
C VAL A 114 -8.51 -10.19 8.64
N THR A 115 -7.25 -9.78 8.72
CA THR A 115 -6.61 -8.93 7.70
C THR A 115 -6.64 -9.59 6.32
N VAL A 116 -6.25 -10.87 6.22
CA VAL A 116 -6.28 -11.62 4.95
C VAL A 116 -7.70 -11.72 4.39
N LEU A 117 -8.69 -12.00 5.23
CA LEU A 117 -10.09 -12.09 4.80
C LEU A 117 -10.64 -10.75 4.30
N LEU A 118 -10.31 -9.65 4.96
CA LEU A 118 -10.69 -8.30 4.53
C LEU A 118 -10.01 -7.94 3.20
N GLY A 119 -8.73 -8.26 3.03
CA GLY A 119 -8.00 -8.05 1.76
C GLY A 119 -8.60 -8.88 0.60
N LEU A 120 -8.96 -10.14 0.83
CA LEU A 120 -9.66 -10.97 -0.16
C LEU A 120 -11.07 -10.43 -0.47
N GLY A 121 -11.77 -9.92 0.54
CA GLY A 121 -13.06 -9.25 0.38
C GLY A 121 -12.94 -8.00 -0.50
N PHE A 122 -11.92 -7.18 -0.29
CA PHE A 122 -11.61 -6.03 -1.12
C PHE A 122 -11.36 -6.43 -2.59
N LEU A 123 -10.48 -7.42 -2.82
CA LEU A 123 -10.19 -7.91 -4.18
C LEU A 123 -11.44 -8.46 -4.89
N SER A 124 -12.28 -9.18 -4.14
CA SER A 124 -13.54 -9.72 -4.68
C SER A 124 -14.51 -8.62 -5.08
N GLY A 125 -14.64 -7.58 -4.24
CA GLY A 125 -15.50 -6.44 -4.56
C GLY A 125 -14.93 -5.56 -5.68
N GLN A 126 -13.61 -5.43 -5.79
CA GLN A 126 -12.97 -4.76 -6.93
C GLN A 126 -13.21 -5.52 -8.24
N ALA A 127 -13.13 -6.84 -8.22
CA ALA A 127 -13.45 -7.67 -9.38
C ALA A 127 -14.93 -7.57 -9.75
N TYR A 128 -15.83 -7.48 -8.76
CA TYR A 128 -17.24 -7.24 -8.99
C TYR A 128 -17.49 -5.87 -9.64
N GLU A 129 -16.85 -4.81 -9.14
CA GLU A 129 -16.95 -3.47 -9.74
C GLU A 129 -16.50 -3.49 -11.20
N TYR A 130 -15.34 -4.08 -11.49
CA TYR A 130 -14.82 -4.20 -12.86
C TYR A 130 -15.78 -4.95 -13.77
N THR A 131 -16.33 -6.06 -13.28
CA THR A 131 -17.28 -6.86 -14.06
C THR A 131 -18.54 -6.04 -14.36
N ASN A 132 -19.07 -5.30 -13.38
CA ASN A 132 -20.24 -4.45 -13.58
C ASN A 132 -19.94 -3.31 -14.58
N LEU A 133 -18.81 -2.62 -14.43
CA LEU A 133 -18.42 -1.53 -15.34
C LEU A 133 -18.23 -2.03 -16.78
N ILE A 134 -17.54 -3.15 -16.97
CA ILE A 134 -17.21 -3.67 -18.30
C ILE A 134 -18.44 -4.30 -18.97
N VAL A 135 -19.21 -5.11 -18.24
CA VAL A 135 -20.29 -5.92 -18.82
C VAL A 135 -21.60 -5.16 -18.90
N ASN A 136 -21.96 -4.41 -17.84
CA ASN A 136 -23.26 -3.75 -17.75
C ASN A 136 -23.22 -2.31 -18.26
N GLU A 137 -22.17 -1.57 -17.94
CA GLU A 137 -22.01 -0.15 -18.33
C GLU A 137 -21.23 0.01 -19.66
N GLY A 138 -20.56 -1.04 -20.13
CA GLY A 138 -19.68 -0.99 -21.30
C GLY A 138 -18.40 -0.17 -21.12
N PHE A 139 -18.14 0.32 -19.90
CA PHE A 139 -16.97 1.10 -19.53
C PHE A 139 -15.77 0.19 -19.31
N ASN A 140 -14.77 0.30 -20.17
CA ASN A 140 -13.58 -0.56 -20.16
C ASN A 140 -12.31 0.26 -20.43
N ILE A 141 -11.15 -0.41 -20.45
CA ILE A 141 -9.86 0.27 -20.65
C ILE A 141 -9.75 1.03 -21.98
N THR A 142 -10.55 0.66 -22.99
CA THR A 142 -10.58 1.35 -24.29
C THR A 142 -11.58 2.51 -24.36
N SER A 143 -12.28 2.81 -23.26
CA SER A 143 -13.26 3.90 -23.15
C SER A 143 -12.60 5.29 -23.03
N GLY A 144 -11.74 5.62 -24.00
CA GLY A 144 -11.01 6.88 -24.06
C GLY A 144 -9.96 7.05 -22.96
N ILE A 145 -9.49 8.29 -22.80
CA ILE A 145 -8.44 8.62 -21.82
C ILE A 145 -8.89 8.33 -20.38
N TYR A 146 -10.17 8.60 -20.06
CA TYR A 146 -10.72 8.32 -18.72
C TYR A 146 -10.69 6.83 -18.39
N GLY A 147 -11.16 5.96 -19.31
CA GLY A 147 -11.07 4.51 -19.17
C GLY A 147 -9.64 4.02 -18.97
N THR A 148 -8.73 4.42 -19.87
CA THR A 148 -7.32 4.02 -19.78
C THR A 148 -6.69 4.41 -18.44
N VAL A 149 -6.87 5.66 -18.00
CA VAL A 149 -6.26 6.15 -16.75
C VAL A 149 -6.89 5.47 -15.53
N PHE A 150 -8.22 5.33 -15.50
CA PHE A 150 -8.93 4.66 -14.41
C PHE A 150 -8.43 3.22 -14.25
N PHE A 151 -8.55 2.38 -15.28
CA PHE A 151 -8.17 0.97 -15.21
C PHE A 151 -6.66 0.75 -15.01
N SER A 152 -5.81 1.65 -15.50
CA SER A 152 -4.37 1.56 -15.27
C SER A 152 -4.01 1.82 -13.81
N LEU A 153 -4.56 2.88 -13.20
CA LEU A 153 -4.32 3.24 -11.80
C LEU A 153 -4.91 2.20 -10.84
N THR A 154 -6.19 1.88 -10.98
CA THR A 154 -6.87 0.90 -10.09
C THR A 154 -6.39 -0.51 -10.36
N GLY A 155 -5.99 -0.85 -11.59
CA GLY A 155 -5.42 -2.15 -11.94
C GLY A 155 -4.03 -2.36 -11.36
N LEU A 156 -3.15 -1.36 -11.46
CA LEU A 156 -1.83 -1.41 -10.82
C LEU A 156 -1.96 -1.58 -9.31
N HIS A 157 -2.86 -0.84 -8.68
CA HIS A 157 -3.14 -0.98 -7.26
C HIS A 157 -3.74 -2.36 -6.92
N GLY A 158 -4.70 -2.86 -7.69
CA GLY A 158 -5.27 -4.19 -7.49
C GLY A 158 -4.20 -5.31 -7.57
N LEU A 159 -3.20 -5.15 -8.43
CA LEU A 159 -2.03 -6.05 -8.47
C LEU A 159 -1.22 -5.97 -7.18
N HIS A 160 -0.95 -4.76 -6.66
CA HIS A 160 -0.24 -4.58 -5.39
C HIS A 160 -1.00 -5.19 -4.21
N VAL A 161 -2.31 -4.98 -4.12
CA VAL A 161 -3.14 -5.61 -3.09
C VAL A 161 -3.08 -7.13 -3.24
N THR A 162 -3.14 -7.68 -4.45
CA THR A 162 -3.02 -9.12 -4.69
C THR A 162 -1.69 -9.67 -4.18
N VAL A 163 -0.58 -9.01 -4.53
CA VAL A 163 0.75 -9.39 -4.02
C VAL A 163 0.81 -9.27 -2.50
N GLY A 164 0.27 -8.20 -1.92
CA GLY A 164 0.20 -8.00 -0.47
C GLY A 164 -0.58 -9.10 0.23
N VAL A 165 -1.73 -9.53 -0.31
CA VAL A 165 -2.52 -10.64 0.23
C VAL A 165 -1.73 -11.94 0.18
N LEU A 166 -1.03 -12.23 -0.92
CA LEU A 166 -0.19 -13.42 -1.03
C LEU A 166 0.95 -13.41 -0.01
N VAL A 167 1.59 -12.25 0.22
CA VAL A 167 2.62 -12.09 1.24
C VAL A 167 2.03 -12.28 2.64
N LEU A 168 0.86 -11.67 2.95
CA LEU A 168 0.16 -11.85 4.22
C LEU A 168 -0.21 -13.32 4.47
N ILE A 169 -0.69 -14.04 3.45
CA ILE A 169 -0.94 -15.49 3.53
C ILE A 169 0.37 -16.23 3.83
N GLY A 170 1.48 -15.87 3.18
CA GLY A 170 2.80 -16.44 3.47
C GLY A 170 3.25 -16.21 4.91
N ILE A 171 3.04 -15.00 5.45
CA ILE A 171 3.28 -14.68 6.87
C ILE A 171 2.35 -15.50 7.76
N LEU A 172 1.07 -15.65 7.41
CA LEU A 172 0.11 -16.41 8.19
C LEU A 172 0.49 -17.89 8.27
N VAL A 173 0.88 -18.50 7.15
CA VAL A 173 1.38 -19.89 7.15
C VAL A 173 2.62 -20.01 8.04
N ARG A 174 3.57 -19.09 7.93
CA ARG A 174 4.77 -19.06 8.79
C ARG A 174 4.44 -18.81 10.27
N ALA A 175 3.37 -18.07 10.57
CA ALA A 175 2.87 -17.84 11.91
C ALA A 175 2.38 -19.14 12.56
N PHE A 176 1.64 -19.96 11.82
CA PHE A 176 1.20 -21.28 12.29
C PHE A 176 2.34 -22.29 12.45
N LEU A 177 3.40 -22.15 11.66
CA LEU A 177 4.64 -22.92 11.83
C LEU A 177 5.52 -22.44 13.00
N GLY A 178 5.12 -21.36 13.69
CA GLY A 178 5.82 -20.87 14.88
C GLY A 178 7.13 -20.13 14.58
N HIS A 179 7.33 -19.65 13.36
CA HIS A 179 8.57 -18.99 12.92
C HIS A 179 8.77 -17.57 13.45
N PHE A 180 7.77 -16.98 14.11
CA PHE A 180 7.84 -15.61 14.61
C PHE A 180 7.82 -15.57 16.14
N SER A 181 8.51 -14.57 16.69
CA SER A 181 8.55 -14.25 18.12
C SER A 181 8.73 -12.76 18.32
N SER A 182 8.55 -12.28 19.55
CA SER A 182 8.85 -10.90 19.96
C SER A 182 10.26 -10.42 19.58
N ARG A 183 11.25 -11.32 19.39
CA ARG A 183 12.62 -10.97 18.97
C ARG A 183 12.90 -11.17 17.48
N SER A 184 12.06 -11.91 16.77
CA SER A 184 12.24 -12.23 15.35
C SER A 184 10.90 -12.14 14.64
N HIS A 185 10.54 -10.91 14.27
CA HIS A 185 9.28 -10.60 13.59
C HIS A 185 9.44 -9.52 12.50
N PHE A 186 10.67 -9.20 12.09
CA PHE A 186 10.92 -8.20 11.04
C PHE A 186 10.11 -8.46 9.76
N GLY A 187 9.97 -9.72 9.34
CA GLY A 187 9.13 -10.08 8.18
C GLY A 187 7.65 -9.70 8.34
N VAL A 188 7.13 -9.69 9.58
CA VAL A 188 5.80 -9.18 9.89
C VAL A 188 5.79 -7.66 9.77
N GLU A 189 6.77 -6.97 10.34
CA GLU A 189 6.84 -5.50 10.31
C GLU A 189 6.94 -4.96 8.88
N GLY A 190 7.82 -5.52 8.06
CA GLY A 190 7.95 -5.14 6.64
C GLY A 190 6.68 -5.42 5.84
N THR A 191 5.99 -6.53 6.13
CA THR A 191 4.72 -6.85 5.47
C THR A 191 3.61 -5.88 5.86
N VAL A 192 3.49 -5.55 7.15
CA VAL A 192 2.48 -4.59 7.64
C VAL A 192 2.77 -3.18 7.13
N LEU A 193 4.04 -2.78 7.05
CA LEU A 193 4.44 -1.51 6.45
C LEU A 193 4.04 -1.42 4.97
N TYR A 194 4.30 -2.48 4.19
CA TYR A 194 3.87 -2.56 2.80
C TYR A 194 2.34 -2.52 2.68
N TRP A 195 1.61 -3.23 3.54
CA TRP A 195 0.16 -3.24 3.54
C TRP A 195 -0.43 -1.84 3.79
N HIS A 196 0.08 -1.12 4.79
CA HIS A 196 -0.32 0.26 5.05
C HIS A 196 0.00 1.22 3.90
N PHE A 197 1.12 1.03 3.20
CA PHE A 197 1.42 1.80 2.00
C PHE A 197 0.37 1.57 0.91
N VAL A 198 0.00 0.31 0.67
CA VAL A 198 -1.04 -0.05 -0.30
C VAL A 198 -2.38 0.58 0.11
N ASP A 199 -2.77 0.50 1.39
CA ASP A 199 -3.99 1.17 1.90
C ASP A 199 -3.97 2.69 1.65
N ALA A 200 -2.84 3.35 1.91
CA ALA A 200 -2.70 4.80 1.69
C ALA A 200 -2.85 5.18 0.20
N VAL A 201 -2.30 4.37 -0.71
CA VAL A 201 -2.48 4.55 -2.16
C VAL A 201 -3.95 4.39 -2.55
N TRP A 202 -4.67 3.43 -1.96
CA TRP A 202 -6.11 3.28 -2.23
C TRP A 202 -6.92 4.50 -1.79
N ILE A 203 -6.63 5.07 -0.62
CA ILE A 203 -7.31 6.28 -0.15
C ILE A 203 -7.07 7.42 -1.16
N ALA A 204 -5.83 7.57 -1.65
CA ALA A 204 -5.54 8.54 -2.70
C ALA A 204 -6.34 8.26 -3.99
N LEU A 205 -6.41 7.00 -4.44
CA LEU A 205 -7.21 6.60 -5.60
C LEU A 205 -8.70 6.90 -5.42
N TYR A 206 -9.27 6.57 -4.27
CA TYR A 206 -10.67 6.84 -3.96
C TYR A 206 -10.96 8.34 -4.07
N VAL A 207 -10.12 9.17 -3.43
CA VAL A 207 -10.28 10.63 -3.47
C VAL A 207 -10.15 11.15 -4.90
N THR A 208 -9.16 10.71 -5.67
CA THR A 208 -8.90 11.28 -7.00
C THR A 208 -9.83 10.78 -8.08
N LEU A 209 -10.15 9.49 -8.12
CA LEU A 209 -10.90 8.86 -9.22
C LEU A 209 -12.41 8.85 -8.98
N TYR A 210 -12.82 8.72 -7.71
CA TYR A 210 -14.23 8.56 -7.37
C TYR A 210 -14.81 9.81 -6.72
N ALA A 211 -14.09 10.51 -5.85
CA ALA A 211 -14.65 11.66 -5.14
C ALA A 211 -14.53 12.97 -5.95
N LEU A 212 -13.33 13.28 -6.46
CA LEU A 212 -13.05 14.47 -7.27
C LEU A 212 -13.62 14.37 -8.67
#